data_AF-A0A7J4TW57-F1
#
_entry.id   AF-A0A7J4TW57-F1
#
_cell.length_a   1.000
_cell.length_b   1.000
_cell.length_c   1.000
_cell.angle_alpha   90.00
_cell.angle_beta   90.00
_cell.angle_gamma   90.00
#
_symmetry.space_group_name_H-M   'P 1'
#
loop_
_entity.id
_entity.type
_entity.pdbx_description
1 polymer ?
#
loop_
_entity_poly.entity_id
_entity_poly.type
_entity_poly.pdbx_seq_one_letter_code
_entity_poly.pdbx_strand_id
1 'polypeptide(L)'
;MRTQPATPTANPPLHSNTISFKLSYAFLIAFLLILLIPIPHRVHCSPYLFPDQCATEKLSLGFYFASHIAGFFYDLLTLSLTFSFSEMAGVLIIFFILFFVGNLVVNRFILLFATACYPFFGKSFTIHVRTGIKYWLFNLLLVFVIILLSFLAVEGVLRLVSGPLLPNDLSSAKINHPSTGWVNKPQFQGMIQGENGYPIHIQHNSLGLRSRSEVAPKTKTKKRILLLGDSFVYGAGLEENETLSFFLQEELGDQFEVLNGGVSAFSTLQASLLFDNLSAVLSPDLVVLGIYNNDIKENVFLESSGQAKPVYTHNIFNGIAKNSADSQAKRGGILNNRHWFIIRFNALIFPLTTFLSSKSLFFKKLEQYERGFLRMKDESYEHPDFLFTNRQDQITNLLYGIGCKALDDFAKNLANKKIAYLFFYIPHRFEIEPELAPATFKQYYDISPEQIDLDRPLRELSACATKRNLTFFSLKESFLTQKEGGKLYNRHGHHWSPKASQLTAKQLAEKIRAQK
;
A
#
# COMPACT_ATOMS: atom_id res chain seq x y z
N MET A 1 0.67 79.22 7.73
CA MET A 1 2.12 78.89 7.76
C MET A 1 2.24 77.45 7.29
N ARG A 2 2.48 77.18 6.00
CA ARG A 2 3.82 76.83 5.46
C ARG A 2 4.67 76.03 6.45
N THR A 3 4.79 74.73 6.22
CA THR A 3 6.07 74.05 5.94
C THR A 3 5.79 72.74 5.20
N GLN A 4 6.57 72.54 4.14
CA GLN A 4 6.64 71.38 3.27
C GLN A 4 7.82 70.47 3.73
N PRO A 5 8.15 69.36 3.05
CA PRO A 5 8.23 68.01 3.63
C PRO A 5 9.64 67.57 4.03
N ALA A 6 9.75 66.62 4.96
CA ALA A 6 11.00 65.89 5.21
C ALA A 6 11.11 64.67 4.29
N THR A 7 12.22 64.60 3.58
CA THR A 7 12.68 63.56 2.67
C THR A 7 12.96 62.22 3.36
N PRO A 8 12.86 61.09 2.63
CA PRO A 8 13.14 59.76 3.17
C PRO A 8 14.65 59.53 3.29
N THR A 9 15.13 59.18 4.49
CA THR A 9 16.49 58.69 4.69
C THR A 9 16.61 57.27 4.16
N ALA A 10 17.66 57.08 3.35
CA ALA A 10 17.96 55.86 2.62
C ALA A 10 18.10 54.63 3.53
N ASN A 11 17.47 53.53 3.12
CA ASN A 11 17.78 52.19 3.61
C ASN A 11 19.25 51.87 3.33
N PRO A 12 19.98 51.23 4.27
CA PRO A 12 21.31 50.70 3.99
C PRO A 12 21.20 49.61 2.89
N PRO A 13 22.24 49.44 2.05
CA PRO A 13 22.19 48.47 0.98
C PRO A 13 22.02 47.06 1.55
N LEU A 14 21.06 46.32 0.98
CA LEU A 14 20.96 44.88 1.08
C LEU A 14 22.34 44.30 0.73
N HIS A 15 23.05 43.80 1.75
CA HIS A 15 24.17 42.90 1.50
C HIS A 15 23.64 41.76 0.63
N SER A 16 24.19 41.65 -0.57
CA SER A 16 24.11 40.47 -1.40
C SER A 16 24.51 39.27 -0.54
N ASN A 17 23.54 38.42 -0.19
CA ASN A 17 23.84 37.07 0.27
C ASN A 17 24.43 36.33 -0.92
N THR A 18 25.73 36.50 -1.12
CA THR A 18 26.55 35.54 -1.84
C THR A 18 26.53 34.27 -1.00
N ILE A 19 25.62 33.36 -1.36
CA ILE A 19 25.71 31.96 -0.94
C ILE A 19 26.99 31.43 -1.56
N SER A 20 28.09 31.52 -0.81
CA SER A 20 29.36 30.94 -1.24
C SER A 20 29.23 29.41 -1.23
N PHE A 21 29.48 28.82 -2.39
CA PHE A 21 29.52 27.40 -2.65
C PHE A 21 30.44 26.68 -1.63
N LYS A 22 29.86 25.98 -0.64
CA LYS A 22 30.54 24.91 0.12
C LYS A 22 30.36 23.55 -0.58
N LEU A 23 30.57 23.53 -1.89
CA LEU A 23 30.56 22.31 -2.70
C LEU A 23 31.99 21.86 -3.08
N SER A 24 33.03 22.50 -2.55
CA SER A 24 34.40 22.31 -3.05
C SER A 24 35.14 21.12 -2.44
N TYR A 25 34.98 20.78 -1.16
CA TYR A 25 35.86 19.74 -0.55
C TYR A 25 35.46 18.32 -0.90
N ALA A 26 34.17 17.98 -0.93
CA ALA A 26 33.72 16.64 -1.32
C ALA A 26 33.99 16.36 -2.81
N PHE A 27 33.85 17.38 -3.66
CA PHE A 27 34.14 17.29 -5.09
C PHE A 27 35.64 17.19 -5.35
N LEU A 28 36.48 17.95 -4.62
CA LEU A 28 37.94 17.89 -4.74
C LEU A 28 38.49 16.55 -4.25
N ILE A 29 37.94 16.00 -3.15
CA ILE A 29 38.34 14.68 -2.62
C ILE A 29 37.89 13.56 -3.56
N ALA A 30 36.67 13.61 -4.10
CA ALA A 30 36.21 12.65 -5.11
C ALA A 30 37.05 12.72 -6.40
N PHE A 31 37.42 13.93 -6.85
CA PHE A 31 38.27 14.14 -8.01
C PHE A 31 39.71 13.63 -7.79
N LEU A 32 40.28 13.85 -6.60
CA LEU A 32 41.59 13.33 -6.21
C LEU A 32 41.60 11.80 -6.07
N LEU A 33 40.50 11.19 -5.60
CA LEU A 33 40.35 9.74 -5.52
C LEU A 33 40.24 9.09 -6.91
N ILE A 34 39.70 9.79 -7.92
CA ILE A 34 39.66 9.34 -9.32
C ILE A 34 41.06 9.32 -9.95
N LEU A 35 41.92 10.29 -9.62
CA LEU A 35 43.32 10.32 -10.08
C LEU A 35 44.19 9.19 -9.48
N LEU A 36 43.70 8.51 -8.44
CA LEU A 36 44.38 7.40 -7.76
C LEU A 36 43.93 6.01 -8.26
N ILE A 37 42.95 5.93 -9.16
CA ILE A 37 42.53 4.65 -9.77
C ILE A 37 43.55 4.30 -10.86
N PRO A 38 44.34 3.22 -10.70
CA PRO A 38 45.34 2.87 -11.70
C PRO A 38 44.64 2.46 -13.01
N ILE A 39 44.88 3.22 -14.07
CA ILE A 39 44.48 2.83 -15.43
C ILE A 39 45.27 1.56 -15.75
N PRO A 40 44.61 0.42 -16.08
CA PRO A 40 45.32 -0.82 -16.37
C PRO A 40 46.27 -0.59 -17.55
N HIS A 41 47.58 -0.69 -17.30
CA HIS A 41 48.62 -0.34 -18.28
C HIS A 41 48.75 -1.33 -19.45
N ARG A 42 48.02 -2.45 -19.46
CA ARG A 42 48.04 -3.41 -20.58
C ARG A 42 46.65 -3.98 -20.84
N VAL A 43 46.03 -3.48 -21.91
CA VAL A 43 45.01 -4.22 -22.66
C VAL A 43 45.73 -4.79 -23.88
N HIS A 44 45.76 -6.11 -24.02
CA HIS A 44 46.34 -6.74 -25.22
C HIS A 44 45.40 -6.48 -26.41
N CYS A 45 45.81 -5.66 -27.39
CA CYS A 45 45.08 -5.51 -28.66
C CYS A 45 45.11 -6.87 -29.38
N SER A 46 43.96 -7.32 -29.89
CA SER A 46 43.87 -8.49 -30.79
C SER A 46 44.70 -8.23 -32.07
N PRO A 47 45.44 -9.22 -32.62
CA PRO A 47 46.36 -9.01 -33.74
C PRO A 47 45.68 -8.71 -35.10
N TYR A 48 44.35 -8.54 -35.14
CA TYR A 48 43.56 -8.39 -36.36
C TYR A 48 43.02 -6.96 -36.62
N LEU A 49 43.44 -5.94 -35.85
CA LEU A 49 42.95 -4.55 -36.01
C LEU A 49 44.09 -3.58 -36.35
N PHE A 50 43.82 -2.66 -37.30
CA PHE A 50 44.77 -1.64 -37.75
C PHE A 50 45.03 -0.56 -36.66
N PRO A 51 46.20 0.12 -36.67
CA PRO A 51 46.67 1.00 -35.59
C PRO A 51 45.70 2.12 -35.18
N ASP A 52 44.95 2.67 -36.14
CA ASP A 52 44.03 3.80 -35.91
C ASP A 52 42.74 3.39 -35.17
N GLN A 53 42.44 2.08 -35.08
CA GLN A 53 41.25 1.56 -34.38
C GLN A 53 41.50 1.26 -32.89
N CYS A 54 42.76 1.05 -32.44
CA CYS A 54 43.06 0.81 -31.00
C CYS A 54 43.06 2.15 -30.18
N ALA A 55 43.07 3.31 -30.83
CA ALA A 55 42.98 4.63 -30.18
C ALA A 55 41.51 5.06 -29.90
N THR A 56 40.60 4.73 -30.81
CA THR A 56 39.16 5.04 -30.70
C THR A 56 38.46 4.21 -29.63
N GLU A 57 38.87 2.95 -29.43
CA GLU A 57 38.37 2.10 -28.32
C GLU A 57 38.82 2.60 -26.94
N LYS A 58 40.03 3.16 -26.82
CA LYS A 58 40.52 3.77 -25.56
C LYS A 58 39.73 5.03 -25.19
N LEU A 59 39.38 5.86 -26.18
CA LEU A 59 38.53 7.02 -25.97
C LEU A 59 37.09 6.59 -25.60
N SER A 60 36.52 5.59 -26.27
CA SER A 60 35.15 5.12 -25.97
C SER A 60 35.03 4.49 -24.59
N LEU A 61 36.05 3.75 -24.11
CA LEU A 61 36.04 3.19 -22.75
C LEU A 61 36.17 4.27 -21.66
N GLY A 62 36.97 5.32 -21.93
CA GLY A 62 37.09 6.49 -21.05
C GLY A 62 35.79 7.29 -20.95
N PHE A 63 35.10 7.51 -22.08
CA PHE A 63 33.76 8.13 -22.11
C PHE A 63 32.69 7.24 -21.46
N TYR A 64 32.82 5.91 -21.58
CA TYR A 64 31.92 4.95 -20.93
C TYR A 64 32.04 4.97 -19.40
N PHE A 65 33.27 5.07 -18.87
CA PHE A 65 33.50 5.22 -17.44
C PHE A 65 33.07 6.60 -16.91
N ALA A 66 33.37 7.67 -17.65
CA ALA A 66 32.97 9.03 -17.28
C ALA A 66 31.44 9.21 -17.26
N SER A 67 30.71 8.61 -18.20
CA SER A 67 29.24 8.64 -18.24
C SER A 67 28.59 7.81 -17.12
N HIS A 68 29.19 6.70 -16.70
CA HIS A 68 28.71 5.91 -15.56
C HIS A 68 28.95 6.62 -14.22
N ILE A 69 30.09 7.28 -14.07
CA ILE A 69 30.39 8.11 -12.89
C ILE A 69 29.43 9.31 -12.84
N ALA A 70 29.19 9.99 -13.96
CA ALA A 70 28.23 11.08 -14.05
C ALA A 70 26.78 10.62 -13.75
N GLY A 71 26.40 9.43 -14.23
CA GLY A 71 25.10 8.80 -13.92
C GLY A 71 24.95 8.47 -12.44
N PHE A 72 25.99 7.91 -11.80
CA PHE A 72 26.01 7.64 -10.36
C PHE A 72 25.85 8.93 -9.53
N PHE A 73 26.51 10.03 -9.91
CA PHE A 73 26.35 11.32 -9.23
C PHE A 73 25.00 11.97 -9.49
N TYR A 74 24.42 11.82 -10.69
CA TYR A 74 23.06 12.27 -10.97
C TYR A 74 22.04 11.50 -10.12
N ASP A 75 22.19 10.19 -9.99
CA ASP A 75 21.31 9.34 -9.17
C ASP A 75 21.48 9.66 -7.66
N LEU A 76 22.69 9.97 -7.20
CA LEU A 76 22.96 10.42 -5.81
C LEU A 76 22.37 11.81 -5.53
N LEU A 77 22.46 12.73 -6.49
CA LEU A 77 21.87 14.06 -6.43
C LEU A 77 20.33 13.97 -6.41
N THR A 78 19.77 13.08 -7.22
CA THR A 78 18.31 12.84 -7.29
C THR A 78 17.78 12.15 -6.04
N LEU A 79 18.55 11.22 -5.45
CA LEU A 79 18.27 10.67 -4.12
C LEU A 79 18.28 11.79 -3.06
N SER A 80 19.26 12.69 -3.08
CA SER A 80 19.34 13.79 -2.10
C SER A 80 18.22 14.83 -2.20
N LEU A 81 17.54 14.89 -3.35
CA LEU A 81 16.41 15.79 -3.62
C LEU A 81 15.04 15.17 -3.29
N THR A 82 14.97 13.88 -2.96
CA THR A 82 13.70 13.15 -2.72
C THR A 82 13.46 12.79 -1.25
N PHE A 83 14.50 12.83 -0.42
CA PHE A 83 14.36 12.71 1.04
C PHE A 83 14.25 14.09 1.67
N SER A 84 13.43 14.22 2.72
CA SER A 84 13.47 15.44 3.56
C SER A 84 14.89 15.60 4.10
N PHE A 85 15.43 16.83 4.05
CA PHE A 85 16.83 17.12 4.45
C PHE A 85 17.13 16.64 5.88
N SER A 86 16.10 16.48 6.73
CA SER A 86 16.18 15.95 8.09
C SER A 86 16.47 14.44 8.19
N GLU A 87 15.97 13.62 7.28
CA GLU A 87 16.04 12.14 7.40
C GLU A 87 17.36 11.58 6.83
N MET A 88 17.80 12.11 5.69
CA MET A 88 19.15 11.84 5.19
C MET A 88 20.21 12.44 6.09
N ALA A 89 19.99 13.63 6.67
CA ALA A 89 20.88 14.16 7.68
C ALA A 89 20.94 13.23 8.89
N GLY A 90 19.82 12.68 9.38
CA GLY A 90 19.84 11.74 10.50
C GLY A 90 20.69 10.49 10.24
N VAL A 91 20.50 9.83 9.09
CA VAL A 91 21.26 8.62 8.74
C VAL A 91 22.73 8.93 8.42
N LEU A 92 23.01 10.01 7.69
CA LEU A 92 24.37 10.45 7.41
C LEU A 92 25.07 10.98 8.66
N ILE A 93 24.37 11.61 9.60
CA ILE A 93 24.89 12.06 10.89
C ILE A 93 25.14 10.85 11.79
N ILE A 94 24.28 9.84 11.83
CA ILE A 94 24.55 8.61 12.58
C ILE A 94 25.71 7.85 11.95
N PHE A 95 25.76 7.74 10.62
CA PHE A 95 26.87 7.12 9.91
C PHE A 95 28.18 7.90 10.11
N PHE A 96 28.15 9.24 10.03
CA PHE A 96 29.30 10.09 10.35
C PHE A 96 29.66 10.01 11.83
N ILE A 97 28.72 9.98 12.76
CA ILE A 97 29.00 9.82 14.19
C ILE A 97 29.63 8.44 14.42
N LEU A 98 29.11 7.35 13.85
CA LEU A 98 29.71 6.03 14.02
C LEU A 98 31.07 5.89 13.33
N PHE A 99 31.22 6.44 12.12
CA PHE A 99 32.48 6.44 11.37
C PHE A 99 33.53 7.35 12.02
N PHE A 100 33.13 8.52 12.49
CA PHE A 100 33.97 9.55 13.05
C PHE A 100 34.22 9.32 14.55
N VAL A 101 33.29 8.75 15.33
CA VAL A 101 33.55 8.25 16.70
C VAL A 101 34.38 6.97 16.63
N GLY A 102 34.15 6.07 15.68
CA GLY A 102 35.03 4.92 15.43
C GLY A 102 36.45 5.36 15.08
N ASN A 103 36.61 6.34 14.18
CA ASN A 103 37.92 6.92 13.87
C ASN A 103 38.48 7.82 14.97
N LEU A 104 37.67 8.59 15.70
CA LEU A 104 38.12 9.49 16.77
C LEU A 104 38.51 8.72 18.01
N VAL A 105 37.76 7.69 18.42
CA VAL A 105 38.09 6.90 19.60
C VAL A 105 39.39 6.16 19.36
N VAL A 106 39.61 5.58 18.18
CA VAL A 106 40.86 4.90 17.84
C VAL A 106 42.02 5.89 17.61
N ASN A 107 41.83 6.95 16.83
CA ASN A 107 42.91 7.89 16.51
C ASN A 107 43.21 8.88 17.65
N ARG A 108 42.23 9.27 18.47
CA ARG A 108 42.49 10.10 19.67
C ARG A 108 43.04 9.32 20.83
N PHE A 109 42.71 8.03 21.03
CA PHE A 109 43.46 7.24 22.01
C PHE A 109 44.93 7.14 21.62
N ILE A 110 45.22 6.93 20.33
CA ILE A 110 46.60 6.89 19.82
C ILE A 110 47.29 8.25 19.98
N LEU A 111 46.61 9.37 19.66
CA LEU A 111 47.19 10.70 19.84
C LEU A 111 47.34 11.11 21.31
N LEU A 112 46.34 10.86 22.18
CA LEU A 112 46.38 11.18 23.60
C LEU A 112 47.39 10.30 24.34
N PHE A 113 47.50 9.02 23.99
CA PHE A 113 48.54 8.13 24.51
C PHE A 113 49.93 8.58 24.04
N ALA A 114 50.09 8.95 22.76
CA ALA A 114 51.36 9.46 22.23
C ALA A 114 51.77 10.81 22.84
N THR A 115 50.82 11.72 23.11
CA THR A 115 51.10 13.00 23.79
C THR A 115 51.34 12.83 25.28
N ALA A 116 50.65 11.91 25.96
CA ALA A 116 50.90 11.59 27.37
C ALA A 116 52.25 10.86 27.58
N CYS A 117 52.71 10.08 26.60
CA CYS A 117 54.01 9.38 26.66
C CYS A 117 55.19 10.21 26.14
N TYR A 118 54.95 11.31 25.42
CA TYR A 118 55.99 12.19 24.87
C TYR A 118 57.00 12.72 25.91
N PRO A 119 56.61 13.09 27.15
CA PRO A 119 57.56 13.55 28.17
C PRO A 119 58.47 12.44 28.70
N PHE A 120 58.05 11.17 28.60
CA PHE A 120 58.75 10.04 29.21
C PHE A 120 59.75 9.36 28.26
N PHE A 121 59.59 9.48 26.93
CA PHE A 121 60.36 8.69 25.95
C PHE A 121 61.21 9.50 24.94
N GLY A 122 61.19 10.83 24.98
CA GLY A 122 62.05 11.67 24.12
C GLY A 122 61.76 11.55 22.62
N LYS A 123 62.57 12.24 21.79
CA LYS A 123 62.36 12.53 20.34
C LYS A 123 62.27 11.33 19.37
N SER A 124 62.14 10.09 19.84
CA SER A 124 62.11 8.90 18.98
C SER A 124 60.96 7.96 19.33
N PHE A 125 59.73 8.48 19.44
CA PHE A 125 58.53 7.64 19.49
C PHE A 125 57.91 7.56 18.09
N THR A 126 58.36 6.61 17.28
CA THR A 126 57.77 6.32 15.97
C THR A 126 56.48 5.53 16.18
N ILE A 127 55.31 6.17 16.05
CA ILE A 127 54.03 5.44 16.05
C ILE A 127 53.99 4.61 14.75
N HIS A 128 54.29 3.32 14.86
CA HIS A 128 54.03 2.38 13.78
C HIS A 128 52.52 2.19 13.66
N VAL A 129 51.88 3.03 12.85
CA VAL A 129 50.54 2.74 12.34
C VAL A 129 50.70 1.47 11.51
N ARG A 130 50.33 0.32 12.09
CA ARG A 130 50.40 -0.95 11.38
C ARG A 130 49.31 -0.93 10.30
N THR A 131 49.67 -0.50 9.10
CA THR A 131 48.82 -0.48 7.89
C THR A 131 48.63 -1.86 7.27
N GLY A 132 48.84 -2.93 8.06
CA GLY A 132 48.64 -4.29 7.61
C GLY A 132 47.16 -4.59 7.41
N ILE A 133 46.83 -5.30 6.33
CA ILE A 133 45.46 -5.70 5.97
C ILE A 133 44.70 -6.34 7.15
N LYS A 134 45.39 -7.02 8.07
CA LYS A 134 44.82 -7.62 9.28
C LYS A 134 44.15 -6.60 10.23
N TYR A 135 44.68 -5.38 10.34
CA TYR A 135 44.11 -4.32 11.18
C TYR A 135 42.88 -3.67 10.54
N TRP A 136 42.94 -3.49 9.21
CA TRP A 136 41.77 -3.06 8.44
C TRP A 136 40.63 -4.08 8.54
N LEU A 137 40.94 -5.38 8.38
CA LEU A 137 39.95 -6.45 8.53
C LEU A 137 39.37 -6.51 9.95
N PHE A 138 40.19 -6.33 10.99
CA PHE A 138 39.71 -6.28 12.38
C PHE A 138 38.81 -5.06 12.63
N ASN A 139 39.19 -3.88 12.15
CA ASN A 139 38.36 -2.68 12.28
C ASN A 139 37.05 -2.82 11.50
N LEU A 140 37.08 -3.40 10.30
CA LEU A 140 35.88 -3.69 9.50
C LEU A 140 34.97 -4.69 10.22
N LEU A 141 35.54 -5.74 10.82
CA LEU A 141 34.78 -6.70 11.64
C LEU A 141 34.14 -6.01 12.85
N LEU A 142 34.88 -5.14 13.54
CA LEU A 142 34.38 -4.41 14.70
C LEU A 142 33.25 -3.46 14.32
N VAL A 143 33.38 -2.73 13.21
CA VAL A 143 32.30 -1.91 12.66
C VAL A 143 31.08 -2.77 12.31
N PHE A 144 31.28 -3.91 11.65
CA PHE A 144 30.20 -4.84 11.34
C PHE A 144 29.47 -5.36 12.59
N VAL A 145 30.22 -5.76 13.63
CA VAL A 145 29.65 -6.22 14.91
C VAL A 145 28.86 -5.10 15.60
N ILE A 146 29.37 -3.87 15.62
CA ILE A 146 28.65 -2.73 16.21
C ILE A 146 27.35 -2.43 15.46
N ILE A 147 27.39 -2.46 14.13
CA ILE A 147 26.20 -2.28 13.29
C ILE A 147 25.18 -3.38 13.60
N LEU A 148 25.61 -4.65 13.63
CA LEU A 148 24.74 -5.78 13.97
C LEU A 148 24.12 -5.63 15.36
N LEU A 149 24.92 -5.30 16.38
CA LEU A 149 24.44 -5.10 17.74
C LEU A 149 23.45 -3.93 17.84
N SER A 150 23.67 -2.86 17.06
CA SER A 150 22.77 -1.72 16.99
C SER A 150 21.44 -2.09 16.33
N PHE A 151 21.45 -2.87 15.25
CA PHE A 151 20.21 -3.42 14.65
C PHE A 151 19.46 -4.33 15.63
N LEU A 152 20.16 -5.20 16.36
CA LEU A 152 19.56 -6.06 17.38
C LEU A 152 18.97 -5.24 18.54
N ALA A 153 19.65 -4.19 18.99
CA ALA A 153 19.15 -3.30 20.03
C ALA A 153 17.89 -2.55 19.57
N VAL A 154 17.89 -1.98 18.37
CA VAL A 154 16.72 -1.31 17.77
C VAL A 154 15.55 -2.28 17.61
N GLU A 155 15.80 -3.49 17.09
CA GLU A 155 14.79 -4.54 16.98
C GLU A 155 14.21 -4.91 18.36
N GLY A 156 15.06 -5.08 19.37
CA GLY A 156 14.65 -5.37 20.75
C GLY A 156 13.77 -4.28 21.33
N VAL A 157 14.18 -3.01 21.22
CA VAL A 157 13.39 -1.85 21.65
C VAL A 157 12.06 -1.80 20.90
N LEU A 158 12.06 -1.99 19.58
CA LEU A 158 10.83 -1.97 18.79
C LEU A 158 9.86 -3.07 19.21
N ARG A 159 10.34 -4.28 19.53
CA ARG A 159 9.48 -5.38 20.01
C ARG A 159 8.90 -5.11 21.37
N LEU A 160 9.66 -4.47 22.26
CA LEU A 160 9.18 -4.06 23.58
C LEU A 160 8.12 -2.96 23.48
N VAL A 161 8.30 -1.99 22.56
CA VAL A 161 7.42 -0.82 22.44
C VAL A 161 6.19 -1.08 21.57
N SER A 162 6.35 -1.79 20.44
CA SER A 162 5.30 -1.94 19.43
C SER A 162 4.62 -3.31 19.41
N GLY A 163 5.07 -4.25 20.24
CA GLY A 163 4.50 -5.59 20.30
C GLY A 163 4.85 -6.47 19.07
N PRO A 164 4.13 -7.58 18.88
CA PRO A 164 4.44 -8.57 17.86
C PRO A 164 4.17 -8.07 16.43
N LEU A 165 4.87 -8.69 15.48
CA LEU A 165 4.70 -8.48 14.04
C LEU A 165 3.32 -8.98 13.57
N LEU A 166 2.35 -8.09 13.42
CA LEU A 166 1.01 -8.45 12.91
C LEU A 166 0.92 -8.37 11.38
N PRO A 167 0.28 -9.32 10.68
CA PRO A 167 -0.03 -9.19 9.26
C PRO A 167 -0.80 -7.90 8.98
N ASN A 168 -0.54 -7.27 7.82
CA ASN A 168 -1.24 -6.06 7.38
C ASN A 168 -2.42 -6.36 6.45
N ASP A 169 -2.68 -7.64 6.19
CA ASP A 169 -3.71 -8.10 5.28
C ASP A 169 -4.39 -9.37 5.81
N LEU A 170 -5.44 -9.76 5.09
CA LEU A 170 -6.24 -10.95 5.40
C LEU A 170 -5.72 -12.23 4.73
N SER A 171 -4.50 -12.23 4.19
CA SER A 171 -3.98 -13.40 3.45
C SER A 171 -3.98 -14.68 4.31
N SER A 172 -3.57 -14.56 5.57
CA SER A 172 -3.57 -15.66 6.54
C SER A 172 -4.99 -16.12 6.96
N ALA A 173 -5.98 -15.25 6.78
CA ALA A 173 -7.38 -15.47 7.13
C ALA A 173 -8.22 -15.98 5.95
N LYS A 174 -7.60 -16.29 4.80
CA LYS A 174 -8.25 -16.77 3.58
C LYS A 174 -7.66 -18.10 3.11
N ILE A 175 -8.45 -18.86 2.38
CA ILE A 175 -8.02 -20.06 1.66
C ILE A 175 -8.61 -20.08 0.25
N ASN A 176 -7.94 -20.75 -0.68
CA ASN A 176 -8.46 -20.93 -2.04
C ASN A 176 -9.73 -21.79 -2.01
N HIS A 177 -10.67 -21.48 -2.90
CA HIS A 177 -11.94 -22.18 -3.02
C HIS A 177 -12.33 -22.37 -4.49
N PRO A 178 -12.72 -23.59 -4.91
CA PRO A 178 -12.86 -23.91 -6.32
C PRO A 178 -13.93 -23.11 -7.06
N SER A 179 -15.07 -22.81 -6.43
CA SER A 179 -16.16 -22.09 -7.08
C SER A 179 -16.05 -20.57 -6.96
N THR A 180 -15.46 -20.06 -5.88
CA THR A 180 -15.44 -18.62 -5.55
C THR A 180 -14.07 -17.98 -5.71
N GLY A 181 -13.03 -18.75 -6.07
CA GLY A 181 -11.63 -18.31 -6.06
C GLY A 181 -11.00 -18.43 -4.68
N TRP A 182 -11.58 -17.75 -3.69
CA TRP A 182 -11.21 -17.86 -2.26
C TRP A 182 -12.43 -17.80 -1.35
N VAL A 183 -12.24 -18.16 -0.08
CA VAL A 183 -13.17 -17.95 1.03
C VAL A 183 -12.40 -17.60 2.29
N ASN A 184 -13.10 -17.13 3.32
CA ASN A 184 -12.57 -17.01 4.67
C ASN A 184 -12.12 -18.40 5.17
N LYS A 185 -10.94 -18.47 5.79
CA LYS A 185 -10.40 -19.70 6.38
C LYS A 185 -11.29 -20.12 7.56
N PRO A 186 -11.91 -21.33 7.55
CA PRO A 186 -12.67 -21.83 8.68
C PRO A 186 -11.84 -22.00 9.95
N GLN A 187 -12.48 -21.85 11.12
CA GLN A 187 -11.86 -21.98 12.44
C GLN A 187 -10.59 -21.14 12.58
N PHE A 188 -10.59 -19.95 11.99
CA PHE A 188 -9.46 -19.05 12.03
C PHE A 188 -9.55 -18.17 13.28
N GLN A 189 -8.42 -17.98 13.94
CA GLN A 189 -8.24 -16.97 14.97
C GLN A 189 -6.88 -16.30 14.75
N GLY A 190 -6.89 -14.97 14.68
CA GLY A 190 -5.68 -14.20 14.48
C GLY A 190 -5.88 -12.73 14.80
N MET A 191 -4.76 -12.01 14.86
CA MET A 191 -4.76 -10.56 14.89
C MET A 191 -4.16 -10.03 13.60
N ILE A 192 -4.74 -8.97 13.07
CA ILE A 192 -4.16 -8.21 11.96
C ILE A 192 -4.02 -6.74 12.36
N GLN A 193 -3.15 -6.03 11.67
CA GLN A 193 -3.05 -4.60 11.78
C GLN A 193 -4.30 -3.96 11.17
N GLY A 194 -5.12 -3.29 11.99
CA GLY A 194 -6.26 -2.51 11.52
C GLY A 194 -5.82 -1.23 10.80
N GLU A 195 -6.71 -0.70 9.95
CA GLU A 195 -6.45 0.50 9.13
C GLU A 195 -6.27 1.77 9.95
N ASN A 196 -6.80 1.78 11.18
CA ASN A 196 -6.62 2.86 12.14
C ASN A 196 -5.27 2.79 12.88
N GLY A 197 -4.40 1.82 12.55
CA GLY A 197 -3.11 1.62 13.19
C GLY A 197 -3.16 0.80 14.49
N TYR A 198 -4.34 0.30 14.88
CA TYR A 198 -4.48 -0.58 16.03
C TYR A 198 -4.70 -2.05 15.60
N PRO A 199 -4.16 -3.03 16.34
CA PRO A 199 -4.48 -4.44 16.14
C PRO A 199 -5.98 -4.69 16.25
N ILE A 200 -6.51 -5.55 15.38
CA ILE A 200 -7.87 -6.06 15.46
C ILE A 200 -7.89 -7.58 15.51
N HIS A 201 -8.84 -8.13 16.25
CA HIS A 201 -9.04 -9.58 16.35
C HIS A 201 -9.98 -10.05 15.23
N ILE A 202 -9.52 -11.07 14.51
CA ILE A 202 -10.28 -11.73 13.47
C ILE A 202 -10.57 -13.16 13.92
N GLN A 203 -11.84 -13.53 13.89
CA GLN A 203 -12.30 -14.89 14.18
C GLN A 203 -13.29 -15.35 13.13
N HIS A 204 -13.11 -16.58 12.66
CA HIS A 204 -14.06 -17.27 11.80
C HIS A 204 -14.49 -18.57 12.46
N ASN A 205 -15.77 -18.88 12.39
CA ASN A 205 -16.30 -20.15 12.89
C ASN A 205 -16.02 -21.31 11.93
N SER A 206 -16.53 -22.50 12.25
CA SER A 206 -16.35 -23.73 11.44
C SER A 206 -16.86 -23.63 10.00
N LEU A 207 -17.75 -22.68 9.69
CA LEU A 207 -18.27 -22.43 8.35
C LEU A 207 -17.53 -21.31 7.61
N GLY A 208 -16.50 -20.71 8.23
CA GLY A 208 -15.79 -19.56 7.68
C GLY A 208 -16.57 -18.25 7.77
N LEU A 209 -17.69 -18.21 8.49
CA LEU A 209 -18.40 -16.96 8.76
C LEU A 209 -17.61 -16.14 9.76
N ARG A 210 -17.62 -14.81 9.60
CA ARG A 210 -16.97 -13.91 10.55
C ARG A 210 -17.78 -13.85 11.84
N SER A 211 -17.43 -14.72 12.77
CA SER A 211 -18.07 -14.83 14.07
C SER A 211 -17.19 -15.53 15.08
N ARG A 212 -17.34 -15.17 16.35
CA ARG A 212 -16.80 -15.93 17.50
C ARG A 212 -17.65 -17.16 17.83
N SER A 213 -18.89 -17.19 17.39
CA SER A 213 -19.87 -18.22 17.73
C SER A 213 -20.07 -19.20 16.59
N GLU A 214 -20.19 -20.47 16.94
CA GLU A 214 -20.65 -21.50 16.00
C GLU A 214 -22.13 -21.31 15.68
N VAL A 215 -22.50 -21.69 14.45
CA VAL A 215 -23.90 -21.60 14.01
C VAL A 215 -24.65 -22.82 14.53
N ALA A 216 -25.59 -22.60 15.44
CA ALA A 216 -26.47 -23.66 15.91
C ALA A 216 -27.43 -24.12 14.79
N PRO A 217 -27.98 -25.35 14.86
CA PRO A 217 -29.08 -25.74 14.00
C PRO A 217 -30.24 -24.74 14.09
N LYS A 218 -30.80 -24.35 12.95
CA LYS A 218 -31.87 -23.36 12.90
C LYS A 218 -33.10 -23.86 13.66
N THR A 219 -33.59 -23.07 14.61
CA THR A 219 -34.88 -23.34 15.26
C THR A 219 -36.03 -22.78 14.42
N LYS A 220 -37.25 -23.33 14.57
CA LYS A 220 -38.44 -22.80 13.87
C LYS A 220 -38.84 -21.39 14.32
N THR A 221 -38.36 -20.94 15.47
CA THR A 221 -38.75 -19.67 16.10
C THR A 221 -37.86 -18.49 15.72
N LYS A 222 -36.62 -18.73 15.28
CA LYS A 222 -35.68 -17.67 14.89
C LYS A 222 -35.65 -17.48 13.38
N LYS A 223 -35.70 -16.22 12.95
CA LYS A 223 -35.48 -15.81 11.56
C LYS A 223 -33.99 -15.63 11.32
N ARG A 224 -33.42 -16.38 10.37
CA ARG A 224 -31.99 -16.34 10.07
C ARG A 224 -31.72 -15.42 8.90
N ILE A 225 -30.83 -14.46 9.12
CA ILE A 225 -30.40 -13.46 8.14
C ILE A 225 -28.95 -13.74 7.77
N LEU A 226 -28.67 -13.96 6.50
CA LEU A 226 -27.30 -14.08 5.99
C LEU A 226 -26.89 -12.77 5.32
N LEU A 227 -25.89 -12.10 5.89
CA LEU A 227 -25.24 -10.95 5.29
C LEU A 227 -24.16 -11.42 4.31
N LEU A 228 -24.17 -10.89 3.09
CA LEU A 228 -23.18 -11.16 2.06
C LEU A 228 -22.68 -9.84 1.49
N GLY A 229 -21.45 -9.86 1.00
CA GLY A 229 -20.82 -8.71 0.37
C GLY A 229 -19.31 -8.81 0.50
N ASP A 230 -18.67 -7.68 0.25
CA ASP A 230 -17.24 -7.56 0.16
C ASP A 230 -16.60 -7.24 1.53
N SER A 231 -15.52 -6.45 1.51
CA SER A 231 -14.80 -5.92 2.67
C SER A 231 -15.67 -5.11 3.65
N PHE A 232 -16.73 -4.44 3.20
CA PHE A 232 -17.60 -3.65 4.08
C PHE A 232 -18.48 -4.54 4.94
N VAL A 233 -19.11 -5.55 4.33
CA VAL A 233 -19.93 -6.53 5.07
C VAL A 233 -19.05 -7.39 5.98
N TYR A 234 -17.86 -7.77 5.50
CA TYR A 234 -16.85 -8.43 6.32
C TYR A 234 -16.42 -7.58 7.52
N GLY A 235 -16.48 -6.25 7.46
CA GLY A 235 -15.98 -5.36 8.51
C GLY A 235 -14.45 -5.28 8.52
N ALA A 236 -13.84 -5.04 7.36
CA ALA A 236 -12.40 -4.79 7.28
C ALA A 236 -12.01 -3.60 8.18
N GLY A 237 -10.96 -3.76 8.98
CA GLY A 237 -10.51 -2.74 9.91
C GLY A 237 -11.30 -2.63 11.23
N LEU A 238 -12.37 -3.41 11.40
CA LEU A 238 -13.26 -3.36 12.57
C LEU A 238 -13.05 -4.55 13.51
N GLU A 239 -13.23 -4.35 14.81
CA GLU A 239 -13.43 -5.44 15.77
C GLU A 239 -14.79 -6.12 15.55
N GLU A 240 -14.95 -7.34 16.05
CA GLU A 240 -16.19 -8.12 15.92
C GLU A 240 -17.44 -7.33 16.37
N ASN A 241 -17.33 -6.66 17.52
CA ASN A 241 -18.40 -5.85 18.12
C ASN A 241 -18.57 -4.47 17.48
N GLU A 242 -17.88 -4.21 16.38
CA GLU A 242 -17.99 -2.99 15.58
C GLU A 242 -18.52 -3.27 14.17
N THR A 243 -18.71 -4.57 13.83
CA THR A 243 -19.21 -5.00 12.52
C THR A 243 -20.69 -4.67 12.33
N LEU A 244 -21.10 -4.57 11.05
CA LEU A 244 -22.51 -4.44 10.69
C LEU A 244 -23.36 -5.57 11.28
N SER A 245 -22.87 -6.81 11.23
CA SER A 245 -23.57 -7.97 11.78
C SER A 245 -23.84 -7.85 13.27
N PHE A 246 -22.87 -7.35 14.05
CA PHE A 246 -23.03 -7.17 15.48
C PHE A 246 -24.10 -6.13 15.79
N PHE A 247 -23.98 -4.93 15.22
CA PHE A 247 -24.99 -3.89 15.45
C PHE A 247 -26.37 -4.28 14.93
N LEU A 248 -26.46 -5.00 13.81
CA LEU A 248 -27.75 -5.45 13.29
C LEU A 248 -28.39 -6.51 14.19
N GLN A 249 -27.59 -7.39 14.80
CA GLN A 249 -28.08 -8.36 15.78
C GLN A 249 -28.63 -7.64 17.03
N GLU A 250 -27.93 -6.63 17.53
CA GLU A 250 -28.39 -5.80 18.66
C GLU A 250 -29.70 -5.07 18.34
N GLU A 251 -29.79 -4.49 17.14
CA GLU A 251 -31.00 -3.79 16.71
C GLU A 251 -32.19 -4.75 16.58
N LEU A 252 -32.01 -5.96 16.03
CA LEU A 252 -33.11 -6.90 15.76
C LEU A 252 -33.53 -7.78 16.96
N GLY A 253 -32.61 -8.05 17.88
CA GLY A 253 -32.83 -8.90 19.06
C GLY A 253 -32.97 -10.41 18.76
N ASP A 254 -33.30 -11.18 19.79
CA ASP A 254 -33.21 -12.66 19.79
C ASP A 254 -34.16 -13.40 18.84
N GLN A 255 -35.17 -12.71 18.29
CA GLN A 255 -36.05 -13.27 17.27
C GLN A 255 -35.32 -13.50 15.94
N PHE A 256 -34.19 -12.82 15.75
CA PHE A 256 -33.35 -12.92 14.58
C PHE A 256 -31.98 -13.49 14.93
N GLU A 257 -31.37 -14.16 13.96
CA GLU A 257 -29.98 -14.58 14.01
C GLU A 257 -29.26 -14.03 12.78
N VAL A 258 -28.35 -13.09 13.00
CA VAL A 258 -27.60 -12.39 11.95
C VAL A 258 -26.24 -13.07 11.75
N LEU A 259 -26.00 -13.56 10.55
CA LEU A 259 -24.78 -14.28 10.17
C LEU A 259 -23.95 -13.44 9.21
N ASN A 260 -22.67 -13.23 9.53
CA ASN A 260 -21.74 -12.48 8.68
C ASN A 260 -21.01 -13.41 7.70
N GLY A 261 -21.50 -13.46 6.46
CA GLY A 261 -20.85 -14.16 5.34
C GLY A 261 -20.07 -13.23 4.41
N GLY A 262 -19.73 -12.00 4.85
CA GLY A 262 -18.91 -11.10 4.05
C GLY A 262 -17.52 -11.68 3.80
N VAL A 263 -16.95 -11.42 2.63
CA VAL A 263 -15.58 -11.84 2.28
C VAL A 263 -14.90 -10.72 1.52
N SER A 264 -13.74 -10.25 2.00
CA SER A 264 -13.06 -9.12 1.36
C SER A 264 -12.68 -9.39 -0.09
N ALA A 265 -12.89 -8.38 -0.95
CA ALA A 265 -12.67 -8.36 -2.40
C ALA A 265 -13.62 -9.25 -3.23
N PHE A 266 -14.75 -9.67 -2.67
CA PHE A 266 -15.78 -10.40 -3.42
C PHE A 266 -16.56 -9.49 -4.35
N SER A 267 -16.82 -9.96 -5.57
CA SER A 267 -17.87 -9.41 -6.43
C SER A 267 -19.26 -9.96 -6.07
N THR A 268 -20.29 -9.37 -6.68
CA THR A 268 -21.67 -9.90 -6.61
C THR A 268 -21.76 -11.37 -7.05
N LEU A 269 -21.03 -11.76 -8.10
CA LEU A 269 -20.98 -13.15 -8.55
C LEU A 269 -20.42 -14.08 -7.46
N GLN A 270 -19.30 -13.71 -6.85
CA GLN A 270 -18.68 -14.51 -5.78
C GLN A 270 -19.61 -14.62 -4.56
N ALA A 271 -20.30 -13.55 -4.19
CA ALA A 271 -21.30 -13.56 -3.12
C ALA A 271 -22.45 -14.55 -3.42
N SER A 272 -22.97 -14.57 -4.67
CA SER A 272 -24.01 -15.52 -5.08
C SER A 272 -23.51 -16.98 -5.01
N LEU A 273 -22.28 -17.24 -5.45
CA LEU A 273 -21.70 -18.59 -5.41
C LEU A 273 -21.42 -19.05 -3.97
N LEU A 274 -21.00 -18.14 -3.09
CA LEU A 274 -20.86 -18.43 -1.67
C LEU A 274 -22.21 -18.76 -1.02
N PHE A 275 -23.25 -18.02 -1.39
CA PHE A 275 -24.62 -18.34 -0.96
C PHE A 275 -25.01 -19.76 -1.37
N ASP A 276 -24.74 -20.18 -2.61
CA ASP A 276 -25.08 -21.54 -3.06
C ASP A 276 -24.38 -22.61 -2.21
N ASN A 277 -23.11 -22.39 -1.84
CA ASN A 277 -22.35 -23.31 -0.99
C ASN A 277 -22.90 -23.39 0.44
N LEU A 278 -23.38 -22.27 0.99
CA LEU A 278 -23.81 -22.18 2.40
C LEU A 278 -25.31 -22.40 2.61
N SER A 279 -26.14 -22.16 1.58
CA SER A 279 -27.60 -22.05 1.70
C SER A 279 -28.26 -23.30 2.30
N ALA A 280 -27.78 -24.50 1.94
CA ALA A 280 -28.33 -25.75 2.45
C ALA A 280 -28.07 -25.94 3.95
N VAL A 281 -26.88 -25.57 4.41
CA VAL A 281 -26.46 -25.71 5.82
C VAL A 281 -27.10 -24.61 6.68
N LEU A 282 -27.11 -23.38 6.17
CA LEU A 282 -27.59 -22.23 6.93
C LEU A 282 -29.12 -22.11 6.88
N SER A 283 -29.79 -22.51 5.81
CA SER A 283 -31.24 -22.34 5.64
C SER A 283 -31.73 -20.90 5.97
N PRO A 284 -31.12 -19.83 5.39
CA PRO A 284 -31.50 -18.46 5.69
C PRO A 284 -32.96 -18.16 5.28
N ASP A 285 -33.65 -17.31 6.05
CA ASP A 285 -34.96 -16.76 5.65
C ASP A 285 -34.82 -15.52 4.78
N LEU A 286 -33.75 -14.75 5.03
CA LEU A 286 -33.44 -13.50 4.37
C LEU A 286 -31.95 -13.46 4.02
N VAL A 287 -31.65 -13.05 2.80
CA VAL A 287 -30.29 -12.70 2.38
C VAL A 287 -30.19 -11.20 2.18
N VAL A 288 -29.21 -10.57 2.84
CA VAL A 288 -28.92 -9.16 2.66
C VAL A 288 -27.58 -9.01 1.95
N LEU A 289 -27.56 -8.36 0.78
CA LEU A 289 -26.34 -8.11 0.02
C LEU A 289 -25.95 -6.64 0.11
N GLY A 290 -24.76 -6.36 0.65
CA GLY A 290 -24.11 -5.05 0.52
C GLY A 290 -23.34 -4.98 -0.79
N ILE A 291 -23.57 -3.93 -1.57
CA ILE A 291 -22.96 -3.71 -2.89
C ILE A 291 -22.12 -2.46 -2.83
N TYR A 292 -20.84 -2.59 -3.12
CA TYR A 292 -19.90 -1.48 -3.26
C TYR A 292 -19.54 -1.24 -4.74
N ASN A 293 -19.07 -0.06 -5.11
CA ASN A 293 -18.84 0.30 -6.52
C ASN A 293 -17.79 -0.60 -7.19
N ASN A 294 -16.78 -1.04 -6.44
CA ASN A 294 -15.76 -1.97 -6.96
C ASN A 294 -16.37 -3.35 -7.29
N ASP A 295 -17.45 -3.79 -6.64
CA ASP A 295 -18.08 -5.08 -6.95
C ASP A 295 -18.53 -5.18 -8.41
N ILE A 296 -18.93 -4.04 -9.00
CA ILE A 296 -19.39 -3.94 -10.39
C ILE A 296 -18.29 -4.40 -11.33
N LYS A 297 -17.08 -3.84 -11.20
CA LYS A 297 -15.94 -4.16 -12.07
C LYS A 297 -15.34 -5.52 -11.74
N GLU A 298 -15.38 -5.91 -10.46
CA GLU A 298 -14.87 -7.19 -9.97
C GLU A 298 -15.65 -8.39 -10.53
N ASN A 299 -16.79 -8.18 -11.20
CA ASN A 299 -17.50 -9.25 -11.90
C ASN A 299 -16.80 -9.74 -13.19
N VAL A 300 -15.81 -9.01 -13.73
CA VAL A 300 -15.14 -9.35 -15.01
C VAL A 300 -13.62 -9.54 -14.90
N PHE A 301 -13.01 -9.17 -13.77
CA PHE A 301 -11.58 -9.34 -13.56
C PHE A 301 -11.24 -10.76 -13.14
N LEU A 302 -10.42 -11.44 -13.94
CA LEU A 302 -10.03 -12.85 -13.75
C LEU A 302 -9.21 -13.08 -12.49
N GLU A 303 -8.56 -12.04 -11.98
CA GLU A 303 -7.74 -12.07 -10.78
C GLU A 303 -8.04 -10.86 -9.89
N SER A 304 -7.97 -11.06 -8.57
CA SER A 304 -7.97 -9.98 -7.58
C SER A 304 -6.93 -10.29 -6.52
N SER A 305 -6.07 -9.32 -6.19
CA SER A 305 -4.98 -9.49 -5.22
C SER A 305 -4.06 -10.71 -5.50
N GLY A 306 -3.86 -11.07 -6.77
CA GLY A 306 -3.06 -12.22 -7.20
C GLY A 306 -3.76 -13.58 -7.07
N GLN A 307 -5.07 -13.60 -6.80
CA GLN A 307 -5.89 -14.81 -6.72
C GLN A 307 -6.90 -14.88 -7.88
N ALA A 308 -6.95 -16.02 -8.56
CA ALA A 308 -7.92 -16.27 -9.62
C ALA A 308 -9.36 -16.35 -9.06
N LYS A 309 -10.34 -15.85 -9.82
CA LYS A 309 -11.75 -15.78 -9.42
C LYS A 309 -12.70 -16.03 -10.58
N PRO A 310 -13.94 -16.48 -10.29
CA PRO A 310 -14.99 -16.60 -11.30
C PRO A 310 -15.39 -15.22 -11.83
N VAL A 311 -15.67 -15.15 -13.13
CA VAL A 311 -16.07 -13.92 -13.82
C VAL A 311 -17.21 -14.17 -14.80
N TYR A 312 -17.95 -13.11 -15.14
CA TYR A 312 -18.77 -13.10 -16.34
C TYR A 312 -17.88 -12.98 -17.57
N THR A 313 -17.90 -14.01 -18.42
CA THR A 313 -17.17 -13.98 -19.69
C THR A 313 -17.96 -13.17 -20.73
N HIS A 314 -17.35 -12.13 -21.28
CA HIS A 314 -17.88 -11.39 -22.44
C HIS A 314 -16.81 -11.30 -23.53
N ASN A 315 -17.20 -11.37 -24.81
CA ASN A 315 -16.26 -11.40 -25.95
C ASN A 315 -15.29 -10.20 -25.98
N ILE A 316 -15.74 -9.04 -25.51
CA ILE A 316 -14.91 -7.83 -25.39
C ILE A 316 -13.79 -8.02 -24.36
N PHE A 317 -14.06 -8.63 -23.21
CA PHE A 317 -13.05 -8.93 -22.20
C PHE A 317 -12.10 -10.04 -22.63
N ASN A 318 -12.55 -11.00 -23.44
CA ASN A 318 -11.65 -11.98 -24.07
C ASN A 318 -10.67 -11.29 -25.03
N GLY A 319 -11.11 -10.25 -25.75
CA GLY A 319 -10.25 -9.41 -26.60
C GLY A 319 -9.27 -8.55 -25.80
N ILE A 320 -9.73 -7.94 -24.71
CA ILE A 320 -8.87 -7.15 -23.80
C ILE A 320 -7.87 -8.06 -23.07
N ALA A 321 -8.28 -9.24 -22.60
CA ALA A 321 -7.40 -10.22 -21.94
C ALA A 321 -6.35 -10.79 -22.91
N LYS A 322 -6.74 -11.03 -24.17
CA LYS A 322 -5.75 -11.35 -25.22
C LYS A 322 -4.79 -10.18 -25.43
N ASN A 323 -5.26 -8.94 -25.54
CA ASN A 323 -4.40 -7.78 -25.75
C ASN A 323 -3.55 -7.41 -24.53
N SER A 324 -4.00 -7.69 -23.30
CA SER A 324 -3.22 -7.48 -22.07
C SER A 324 -2.14 -8.54 -21.90
N ALA A 325 -2.45 -9.81 -22.20
CA ALA A 325 -1.46 -10.87 -22.27
C ALA A 325 -0.43 -10.60 -23.38
N ASP A 326 -0.88 -10.12 -24.54
CA ASP A 326 -0.03 -9.81 -25.70
C ASP A 326 0.81 -8.52 -25.48
N SER A 327 0.30 -7.55 -24.71
CA SER A 327 1.06 -6.36 -24.29
C SER A 327 2.02 -6.64 -23.13
N GLN A 328 1.71 -7.54 -22.21
CA GLN A 328 2.68 -8.07 -21.24
C GLN A 328 3.77 -8.88 -21.93
N ALA A 329 3.42 -9.70 -22.93
CA ALA A 329 4.39 -10.41 -23.76
C ALA A 329 5.27 -9.45 -24.57
N LYS A 330 4.70 -8.35 -25.11
CA LYS A 330 5.44 -7.31 -25.86
C LYS A 330 6.29 -6.38 -24.97
N ARG A 331 5.97 -6.21 -23.68
CA ARG A 331 6.86 -5.55 -22.70
C ARG A 331 8.12 -6.37 -22.38
N GLY A 332 8.19 -7.63 -22.81
CA GLY A 332 9.40 -8.45 -22.80
C GLY A 332 10.45 -8.08 -23.87
N GLY A 333 10.23 -7.00 -24.64
CA GLY A 333 11.13 -6.56 -25.71
C GLY A 333 12.04 -5.40 -25.31
N ILE A 334 13.36 -5.69 -25.27
CA ILE A 334 14.51 -4.77 -25.20
C ILE A 334 14.62 -3.96 -23.89
N LEU A 335 14.99 -4.67 -22.81
CA LEU A 335 15.47 -4.06 -21.58
C LEU A 335 16.91 -3.52 -21.80
N ASN A 336 17.07 -2.19 -21.82
CA ASN A 336 18.38 -1.54 -21.71
C ASN A 336 19.20 -2.12 -20.53
N ASN A 337 20.53 -2.22 -20.67
CA ASN A 337 21.43 -2.82 -19.64
C ASN A 337 21.26 -2.26 -18.21
N ARG A 338 20.75 -1.03 -18.03
CA ARG A 338 20.38 -0.46 -16.71
C ARG A 338 19.24 -1.22 -16.03
N HIS A 339 18.23 -1.68 -16.79
CA HIS A 339 17.14 -2.50 -16.26
C HIS A 339 17.62 -3.89 -15.86
N TRP A 340 18.60 -4.48 -16.56
CA TRP A 340 19.18 -5.76 -16.18
C TRP A 340 19.91 -5.71 -14.83
N PHE A 341 20.63 -4.62 -14.55
CA PHE A 341 21.28 -4.41 -13.25
C PHE A 341 20.23 -4.22 -12.13
N ILE A 342 19.22 -3.38 -12.36
CA ILE A 342 18.12 -3.16 -11.39
C ILE A 342 17.33 -4.45 -11.14
N ILE A 343 17.01 -5.24 -12.17
CA ILE A 343 16.29 -6.51 -12.05
C ILE A 343 17.13 -7.55 -11.29
N ARG A 344 18.44 -7.66 -11.54
CA ARG A 344 19.35 -8.58 -10.82
C ARG A 344 19.63 -8.13 -9.38
N PHE A 345 19.80 -6.83 -9.17
CA PHE A 345 19.96 -6.23 -7.84
C PHE A 345 18.69 -6.43 -7.01
N ASN A 346 17.51 -6.21 -7.61
CA ASN A 346 16.22 -6.52 -7.01
C ASN A 346 16.01 -8.04 -6.83
N ALA A 347 16.52 -8.90 -7.70
CA ALA A 347 16.39 -10.35 -7.54
C ALA A 347 17.18 -10.91 -6.32
N LEU A 348 18.20 -10.19 -5.84
CA LEU A 348 18.94 -10.53 -4.61
C LEU A 348 18.41 -9.76 -3.39
N ILE A 349 18.07 -8.49 -3.56
CA ILE A 349 17.55 -7.65 -2.48
C ILE A 349 16.12 -8.02 -2.12
N PHE A 350 15.24 -8.31 -3.08
CA PHE A 350 13.84 -8.59 -2.81
C PHE A 350 13.62 -9.83 -1.94
N PRO A 351 14.28 -10.99 -2.17
CA PRO A 351 14.20 -12.12 -1.25
C PRO A 351 14.77 -11.77 0.13
N LEU A 352 15.85 -10.98 0.19
CA LEU A 352 16.47 -10.58 1.44
C LEU A 352 15.58 -9.61 2.23
N THR A 353 15.01 -8.59 1.60
CA THR A 353 14.09 -7.63 2.24
C THR A 353 12.79 -8.30 2.64
N THR A 354 12.25 -9.21 1.81
CA THR A 354 11.08 -10.03 2.16
C THR A 354 11.38 -10.95 3.34
N PHE A 355 12.54 -11.62 3.34
CA PHE A 355 12.97 -12.43 4.46
C PHE A 355 13.13 -11.60 5.73
N LEU A 356 13.83 -10.46 5.65
CA LEU A 356 14.05 -9.55 6.76
C LEU A 356 12.73 -8.96 7.27
N SER A 357 11.80 -8.53 6.43
CA SER A 357 10.51 -7.99 6.86
C SER A 357 9.57 -9.07 7.43
N SER A 358 9.77 -10.33 7.05
CA SER A 358 9.08 -11.46 7.69
C SER A 358 9.60 -11.79 9.09
N LYS A 359 10.84 -11.38 9.42
CA LYS A 359 11.52 -11.75 10.68
C LYS A 359 11.81 -10.58 11.62
N SER A 360 11.96 -9.36 11.11
CA SER A 360 12.35 -8.15 11.84
C SER A 360 11.27 -7.08 11.80
N LEU A 361 10.92 -6.56 12.97
CA LEU A 361 10.01 -5.45 13.18
C LEU A 361 10.59 -4.13 12.71
N PHE A 362 11.90 -3.93 12.79
CA PHE A 362 12.57 -2.80 12.15
C PHE A 362 12.34 -2.81 10.65
N PHE A 363 12.68 -3.91 9.96
CA PHE A 363 12.51 -3.98 8.51
C PHE A 363 11.05 -3.99 8.08
N LYS A 364 10.14 -4.58 8.87
CA LYS A 364 8.71 -4.48 8.57
C LYS A 364 8.16 -3.08 8.78
N LYS A 365 8.56 -2.36 9.83
CA LYS A 365 8.16 -0.96 10.03
C LYS A 365 8.79 -0.04 9.00
N LEU A 366 10.03 -0.31 8.58
CA LEU A 366 10.68 0.38 7.49
C LEU A 366 9.95 0.12 6.18
N GLU A 367 9.61 -1.13 5.88
CA GLU A 367 8.78 -1.49 4.73
C GLU A 367 7.39 -0.87 4.85
N GLN A 368 6.75 -0.84 6.02
CA GLN A 368 5.47 -0.18 6.26
C GLN A 368 5.58 1.34 6.18
N TYR A 369 6.72 1.93 6.51
CA TYR A 369 6.97 3.36 6.44
C TYR A 369 7.30 3.77 5.00
N GLU A 370 8.12 3.00 4.29
CA GLU A 370 8.37 3.17 2.86
C GLU A 370 7.10 2.91 2.06
N ARG A 371 6.44 1.77 2.28
CA ARG A 371 5.12 1.51 1.72
C ARG A 371 4.14 2.54 2.19
N GLY A 372 4.17 3.00 3.44
CA GLY A 372 3.30 4.02 4.04
C GLY A 372 3.57 5.43 3.53
N PHE A 373 4.77 5.71 3.04
CA PHE A 373 5.20 6.97 2.43
C PHE A 373 4.92 6.96 0.93
N LEU A 374 5.19 5.82 0.28
CA LEU A 374 4.73 5.50 -1.07
C LEU A 374 3.20 5.47 -1.11
N ARG A 375 2.57 4.99 -0.05
CA ARG A 375 1.13 5.02 0.21
C ARG A 375 0.67 6.41 0.69
N MET A 376 1.44 7.22 1.42
CA MET A 376 1.06 8.65 1.53
C MET A 376 1.10 9.35 0.15
N LYS A 377 1.80 8.76 -0.82
CA LYS A 377 1.73 9.06 -2.25
C LYS A 377 0.76 8.17 -3.08
N ASP A 378 0.13 7.13 -2.53
CA ASP A 378 -0.73 6.10 -3.21
C ASP A 378 -2.03 5.71 -2.43
N GLU A 379 -2.03 5.55 -1.09
CA GLU A 379 -3.14 5.53 -0.09
C GLU A 379 -3.89 6.88 0.04
N SER A 380 -4.06 7.59 -1.06
CA SER A 380 -5.43 7.99 -1.38
C SER A 380 -6.01 6.98 -2.39
N TYR A 381 -5.94 5.71 -1.98
CA TYR A 381 -6.92 4.62 -2.07
C TYR A 381 -7.63 4.38 -3.39
N GLU A 382 -7.83 3.09 -3.66
CA GLU A 382 -8.70 2.52 -4.70
C GLU A 382 -8.93 3.41 -5.89
N HIS A 383 -8.27 3.06 -7.00
CA HIS A 383 -8.35 3.81 -8.23
C HIS A 383 -9.71 4.48 -8.43
N PRO A 384 -9.83 5.82 -8.31
CA PRO A 384 -10.98 6.58 -8.76
C PRO A 384 -11.59 5.93 -9.98
N ASP A 385 -12.64 5.17 -9.71
CA ASP A 385 -13.09 4.17 -10.65
C ASP A 385 -13.52 4.93 -11.89
N PHE A 386 -13.10 4.50 -13.07
CA PHE A 386 -13.65 5.05 -14.31
C PHE A 386 -15.20 4.98 -14.32
N LEU A 387 -15.80 4.17 -13.44
CA LEU A 387 -17.24 4.15 -13.10
C LEU A 387 -17.79 5.50 -12.62
N PHE A 388 -16.98 6.35 -11.98
CA PHE A 388 -17.30 7.72 -11.57
C PHE A 388 -17.00 8.77 -12.63
N THR A 389 -16.67 8.37 -13.86
CA THR A 389 -16.53 9.34 -14.96
C THR A 389 -17.86 9.54 -15.66
N ASN A 390 -18.09 10.71 -16.24
CA ASN A 390 -19.20 10.95 -17.16
C ASN A 390 -18.97 10.37 -18.56
N ARG A 391 -17.84 9.67 -18.79
CA ARG A 391 -17.57 8.97 -20.07
C ARG A 391 -18.57 7.83 -20.27
N GLN A 392 -19.52 8.03 -21.19
CA GLN A 392 -20.37 6.96 -21.70
C GLN A 392 -19.62 6.17 -22.79
N ASP A 393 -18.52 5.53 -22.41
CA ASP A 393 -17.84 4.58 -23.29
C ASP A 393 -18.45 3.17 -23.19
N GLN A 394 -18.19 2.35 -24.20
CA GLN A 394 -18.74 1.00 -24.30
C GLN A 394 -18.32 0.10 -23.13
N ILE A 395 -17.13 0.29 -22.55
CA ILE A 395 -16.60 -0.54 -21.46
C ILE A 395 -17.36 -0.22 -20.17
N THR A 396 -17.48 1.05 -19.82
CA THR A 396 -18.17 1.45 -18.58
C THR A 396 -19.63 1.03 -18.60
N ASN A 397 -20.33 1.20 -19.74
CA ASN A 397 -21.71 0.73 -19.90
C ASN A 397 -21.82 -0.80 -19.82
N LEU A 398 -20.86 -1.54 -20.38
CA LEU A 398 -20.80 -3.00 -20.28
C LEU A 398 -20.62 -3.45 -18.82
N LEU A 399 -19.77 -2.78 -18.04
CA LEU A 399 -19.51 -3.13 -16.64
C LEU A 399 -20.76 -2.92 -15.78
N TYR A 400 -21.44 -1.78 -15.91
CA TYR A 400 -22.73 -1.57 -15.26
C TYR A 400 -23.79 -2.59 -15.71
N GLY A 401 -23.81 -2.93 -17.00
CA GLY A 401 -24.68 -3.97 -17.54
C GLY A 401 -24.43 -5.34 -16.91
N ILE A 402 -23.17 -5.71 -16.71
CA ILE A 402 -22.78 -6.98 -16.07
C ILE A 402 -23.09 -6.96 -14.58
N GLY A 403 -22.78 -5.88 -13.86
CA GLY A 403 -23.18 -5.73 -12.46
C GLY A 403 -24.70 -5.84 -12.28
N CYS A 404 -25.47 -5.17 -13.14
CA CYS A 404 -26.92 -5.27 -13.18
C CYS A 404 -27.41 -6.71 -13.44
N LYS A 405 -26.78 -7.41 -14.39
CA LYS A 405 -27.08 -8.81 -14.65
C LYS A 405 -26.79 -9.69 -13.44
N ALA A 406 -25.66 -9.48 -12.77
CA ALA A 406 -25.26 -10.25 -11.59
C ALA A 406 -26.27 -10.11 -10.44
N LEU A 407 -26.76 -8.89 -10.20
CA LEU A 407 -27.80 -8.65 -9.19
C LEU A 407 -29.11 -9.35 -9.53
N ASP A 408 -29.55 -9.27 -10.79
CA ASP A 408 -30.78 -9.92 -11.25
C ASP A 408 -30.69 -11.45 -11.23
N ASP A 409 -29.56 -12.02 -11.66
CA ASP A 409 -29.33 -13.46 -11.60
C ASP A 409 -29.36 -13.95 -10.14
N PHE A 410 -28.74 -13.20 -9.23
CA PHE A 410 -28.74 -13.57 -7.81
C PHE A 410 -30.15 -13.45 -7.19
N ALA A 411 -30.88 -12.37 -7.48
CA ALA A 411 -32.26 -12.19 -7.06
C ALA A 411 -33.16 -13.33 -7.56
N LYS A 412 -33.00 -13.77 -8.82
CA LYS A 412 -33.71 -14.92 -9.38
C LYS A 412 -33.35 -16.22 -8.68
N ASN A 413 -32.08 -16.45 -8.36
CA ASN A 413 -31.64 -17.62 -7.61
C ASN A 413 -32.31 -17.68 -6.22
N LEU A 414 -32.33 -16.55 -5.51
CA LEU A 414 -32.99 -16.42 -4.21
C LEU A 414 -34.50 -16.66 -4.32
N ALA A 415 -35.15 -16.05 -5.31
CA ALA A 415 -36.58 -16.24 -5.57
C ALA A 415 -36.93 -17.70 -5.90
N ASN A 416 -36.12 -18.38 -6.72
CA ASN A 416 -36.29 -19.80 -7.06
C ASN A 416 -36.21 -20.70 -5.82
N LYS A 417 -35.35 -20.34 -4.86
CA LYS A 417 -35.22 -21.01 -3.56
C LYS A 417 -36.24 -20.53 -2.51
N LYS A 418 -37.14 -19.60 -2.88
CA LYS A 418 -38.15 -18.98 -2.01
C LYS A 418 -37.55 -18.28 -0.78
N ILE A 419 -36.38 -17.66 -0.96
CA ILE A 419 -35.67 -16.92 0.08
C ILE A 419 -35.90 -15.42 -0.16
N ALA A 420 -36.30 -14.69 0.88
CA ALA A 420 -36.45 -13.24 0.80
C ALA A 420 -35.07 -12.59 0.63
N TYR A 421 -35.02 -11.43 -0.01
CA TYR A 421 -33.76 -10.72 -0.19
C TYR A 421 -33.92 -9.20 -0.04
N LEU A 422 -32.83 -8.55 0.36
CA LEU A 422 -32.70 -7.11 0.45
C LEU A 422 -31.30 -6.71 0.01
N PHE A 423 -31.19 -5.94 -1.06
CA PHE A 423 -29.91 -5.44 -1.55
C PHE A 423 -29.74 -3.98 -1.12
N PHE A 424 -28.52 -3.56 -0.81
CA PHE A 424 -28.25 -2.17 -0.48
C PHE A 424 -26.94 -1.67 -1.07
N TYR A 425 -26.95 -0.41 -1.49
CA TYR A 425 -25.77 0.27 -2.01
C TYR A 425 -24.98 0.95 -0.89
N ILE A 426 -23.70 0.64 -0.86
CA ILE A 426 -22.69 1.24 0.00
C ILE A 426 -22.09 2.43 -0.75
N PRO A 427 -22.34 3.68 -0.31
CA PRO A 427 -21.76 4.84 -0.96
C PRO A 427 -20.24 4.81 -0.84
N HIS A 428 -19.55 5.29 -1.87
CA HIS A 428 -18.13 5.55 -1.80
C HIS A 428 -17.85 6.79 -0.93
N ARG A 429 -16.65 6.87 -0.35
CA ARG A 429 -16.24 8.03 0.46
C ARG A 429 -16.40 9.35 -0.31
N PHE A 430 -15.95 9.39 -1.56
CA PHE A 430 -16.14 10.53 -2.46
C PHE A 430 -17.61 10.95 -2.65
N GLU A 431 -18.58 10.04 -2.53
CA GLU A 431 -20.00 10.42 -2.63
C GLU A 431 -20.51 11.16 -1.39
N ILE A 432 -19.79 11.04 -0.26
CA ILE A 432 -20.14 11.67 1.03
C ILE A 432 -19.24 12.88 1.34
N GLU A 433 -17.97 12.79 0.94
CA GLU A 433 -16.90 13.79 1.04
C GLU A 433 -16.41 14.17 -0.38
N PRO A 434 -17.26 14.80 -1.22
CA PRO A 434 -16.96 15.09 -2.64
C PRO A 434 -15.79 16.05 -2.84
N GLU A 435 -15.47 16.87 -1.84
CA GLU A 435 -14.30 17.74 -1.83
C GLU A 435 -12.96 17.00 -1.97
N LEU A 436 -12.93 15.71 -1.61
CA LEU A 436 -11.74 14.87 -1.73
C LEU A 436 -11.52 14.34 -3.16
N ALA A 437 -12.56 14.34 -4.00
CA ALA A 437 -12.50 13.71 -5.32
C ALA A 437 -11.58 14.45 -6.32
N PRO A 438 -11.70 15.77 -6.56
CA PRO A 438 -10.96 16.43 -7.65
C PRO A 438 -9.43 16.29 -7.54
N ALA A 439 -8.88 16.47 -6.35
CA ALA A 439 -7.44 16.34 -6.10
C ALA A 439 -6.96 14.90 -6.37
N THR A 440 -7.75 13.91 -5.92
CA THR A 440 -7.43 12.50 -6.10
C THR A 440 -7.53 12.08 -7.57
N PHE A 441 -8.63 12.40 -8.26
CA PHE A 441 -8.81 12.04 -9.67
C PHE A 441 -7.73 12.67 -10.58
N LYS A 442 -7.37 13.94 -10.33
CA LYS A 442 -6.33 14.64 -11.09
C LYS A 442 -4.95 14.04 -10.88
N GLN A 443 -4.57 13.76 -9.62
CA GLN A 443 -3.23 13.27 -9.29
C GLN A 443 -2.93 11.91 -9.93
N TYR A 444 -3.91 11.03 -10.01
CA TYR A 444 -3.67 9.62 -10.33
C TYR A 444 -4.23 9.15 -11.68
N TYR A 445 -5.21 9.85 -12.26
CA TYR A 445 -5.88 9.42 -13.50
C TYR A 445 -5.82 10.44 -14.62
N ASP A 446 -5.26 11.63 -14.35
CA ASP A 446 -5.31 12.76 -15.28
C ASP A 446 -6.75 13.06 -15.74
N ILE A 447 -7.73 12.81 -14.86
CA ILE A 447 -9.15 13.08 -15.08
C ILE A 447 -9.45 14.48 -14.55
N SER A 448 -10.04 15.32 -15.41
CA SER A 448 -10.40 16.68 -15.02
C SER A 448 -11.68 16.69 -14.18
N PRO A 449 -11.87 17.66 -13.26
CA PRO A 449 -13.06 17.70 -12.40
C PRO A 449 -14.39 17.68 -13.16
N GLU A 450 -14.43 18.24 -14.37
CA GLU A 450 -15.61 18.29 -15.24
C GLU A 450 -15.99 16.91 -15.81
N GLN A 451 -15.06 15.94 -15.76
CA GLN A 451 -15.29 14.57 -16.19
C GLN A 451 -15.80 13.67 -15.06
N ILE A 452 -15.87 14.17 -13.83
CA ILE A 452 -16.28 13.40 -12.66
C ILE A 452 -17.80 13.47 -12.49
N ASP A 453 -18.44 12.31 -12.37
CA ASP A 453 -19.85 12.13 -12.04
C ASP A 453 -19.97 11.15 -10.86
N LEU A 454 -19.96 11.73 -9.66
CA LEU A 454 -20.02 10.99 -8.40
C LEU A 454 -21.38 10.30 -8.18
N ASP A 455 -22.43 10.72 -8.90
CA ASP A 455 -23.77 10.14 -8.78
C ASP A 455 -23.99 8.96 -9.74
N ARG A 456 -23.09 8.76 -10.71
CA ARG A 456 -23.25 7.73 -11.73
C ARG A 456 -23.44 6.32 -11.16
N PRO A 457 -22.62 5.83 -10.21
CA PRO A 457 -22.78 4.44 -9.77
C PRO A 457 -24.14 4.17 -9.13
N LEU A 458 -24.58 5.05 -8.22
CA LEU A 458 -25.89 4.92 -7.60
C LEU A 458 -27.01 5.04 -8.64
N ARG A 459 -26.91 6.00 -9.58
CA ARG A 459 -27.92 6.21 -10.62
C ARG A 459 -28.09 5.00 -11.52
N GLU A 460 -26.99 4.41 -12.00
CA GLU A 460 -27.01 3.23 -12.87
C GLU A 460 -27.54 1.98 -12.14
N LEU A 461 -27.09 1.75 -10.90
CA LEU A 461 -27.55 0.62 -10.09
C LEU A 461 -29.03 0.77 -9.68
N SER A 462 -29.48 1.98 -9.32
CA SER A 462 -30.88 2.24 -8.99
C SER A 462 -31.77 2.05 -10.21
N ALA A 463 -31.36 2.55 -11.39
CA ALA A 463 -32.09 2.34 -12.64
C ALA A 463 -32.22 0.85 -12.98
N CYS A 464 -31.14 0.07 -12.79
CA CYS A 464 -31.18 -1.38 -12.91
C CYS A 464 -32.19 -2.01 -11.94
N ALA A 465 -32.10 -1.67 -10.65
CA ALA A 465 -32.95 -2.23 -9.61
C ALA A 465 -34.43 -1.94 -9.88
N THR A 466 -34.78 -0.70 -10.25
CA THR A 466 -36.16 -0.34 -10.64
C THR A 466 -36.61 -1.13 -11.86
N LYS A 467 -35.79 -1.19 -12.92
CA LYS A 467 -36.14 -1.92 -14.16
C LYS A 467 -36.37 -3.41 -13.93
N ARG A 468 -35.69 -4.01 -12.96
CA ARG A 468 -35.77 -5.45 -12.64
C ARG A 468 -36.64 -5.74 -11.41
N ASN A 469 -37.28 -4.71 -10.83
CA ASN A 469 -38.09 -4.80 -9.62
C ASN A 469 -37.36 -5.48 -8.44
N LEU A 470 -36.08 -5.11 -8.24
CA LEU A 470 -35.26 -5.62 -7.14
C LEU A 470 -35.58 -4.89 -5.84
N THR A 471 -35.65 -5.61 -4.72
CA THR A 471 -35.71 -5.00 -3.39
C THR A 471 -34.34 -4.38 -3.05
N PHE A 472 -34.22 -3.08 -3.32
CA PHE A 472 -32.95 -2.35 -3.27
C PHE A 472 -33.11 -0.97 -2.60
N PHE A 473 -32.11 -0.53 -1.85
CA PHE A 473 -32.04 0.85 -1.36
C PHE A 473 -30.59 1.36 -1.27
N SER A 474 -30.41 2.65 -1.03
CA SER A 474 -29.09 3.28 -0.91
C SER A 474 -28.91 3.87 0.48
N LEU A 475 -27.69 3.76 1.02
CA LEU A 475 -27.31 4.42 2.26
C LEU A 475 -26.88 5.87 2.07
N LYS A 476 -26.74 6.35 0.82
CA LYS A 476 -26.15 7.65 0.48
C LYS A 476 -26.81 8.82 1.21
N GLU A 477 -28.14 8.92 1.15
CA GLU A 477 -28.88 10.03 1.77
C GLU A 477 -28.73 10.04 3.30
N SER A 478 -28.84 8.87 3.93
CA SER A 478 -28.65 8.75 5.37
C SER A 478 -27.20 9.08 5.79
N PHE A 479 -26.22 8.70 4.98
CA PHE A 479 -24.82 9.03 5.26
C PHE A 479 -24.55 10.53 5.09
N LEU A 480 -25.13 11.18 4.08
CA LEU A 480 -25.02 12.63 3.88
C LEU A 480 -25.62 13.43 5.03
N THR A 481 -26.78 13.00 5.55
CA THR A 481 -27.45 13.68 6.68
C THR A 481 -26.72 13.51 8.01
N GLN A 482 -25.94 12.43 8.18
CA GLN A 482 -25.23 12.11 9.42
C GLN A 482 -23.72 12.41 9.36
N LYS A 483 -23.20 12.92 8.24
CA LYS A 483 -21.76 13.15 8.02
C LYS A 483 -21.14 14.12 9.04
N GLU A 484 -21.94 15.06 9.55
CA GLU A 484 -21.48 16.06 10.53
C GLU A 484 -21.41 15.52 11.96
N GLY A 485 -22.09 14.39 12.24
CA GLY A 485 -22.10 13.73 13.54
C GLY A 485 -20.87 12.85 13.82
N GLY A 486 -19.91 12.76 12.89
CA GLY A 486 -18.66 11.99 13.02
C GLY A 486 -18.18 11.44 11.67
N LYS A 487 -16.89 11.05 11.60
CA LYS A 487 -16.32 10.45 10.37
C LYS A 487 -16.91 9.05 10.14
N LEU A 488 -17.71 8.91 9.09
CA LEU A 488 -18.33 7.64 8.68
C LEU A 488 -17.31 6.66 8.05
N TYR A 489 -16.18 7.20 7.58
CA TYR A 489 -15.06 6.42 7.06
C TYR A 489 -13.85 6.57 7.99
N ASN A 490 -12.98 5.56 7.98
CA ASN A 490 -11.74 5.59 8.77
C ASN A 490 -10.84 6.76 8.34
N ARG A 491 -10.11 7.35 9.30
CA ARG A 491 -9.27 8.55 9.05
C ARG A 491 -8.26 8.32 7.93
N HIS A 492 -7.64 7.14 7.95
CA HIS A 492 -6.61 6.70 7.01
C HIS A 492 -7.18 5.71 6.00
N GLY A 493 -8.50 5.60 5.88
CA GLY A 493 -9.12 4.61 5.01
C GLY A 493 -10.45 4.97 4.37
N HIS A 494 -10.94 4.03 3.57
CA HIS A 494 -12.19 4.14 2.80
C HIS A 494 -13.22 3.12 3.28
N HIS A 495 -12.82 2.25 4.21
CA HIS A 495 -13.73 1.40 4.95
C HIS A 495 -14.45 2.19 6.04
N TRP A 496 -15.59 1.64 6.41
CA TRP A 496 -16.46 2.21 7.43
C TRP A 496 -15.77 2.29 8.79
N SER A 497 -16.12 3.35 9.51
CA SER A 497 -15.94 3.40 10.96
C SER A 497 -17.05 2.61 11.66
N PRO A 498 -16.90 2.27 12.95
CA PRO A 498 -17.97 1.62 13.74
C PRO A 498 -19.31 2.39 13.66
N LYS A 499 -19.26 3.73 13.56
CA LYS A 499 -20.45 4.58 13.46
C LYS A 499 -21.22 4.37 12.16
N ALA A 500 -20.55 4.16 11.03
CA ALA A 500 -21.20 3.84 9.76
C ALA A 500 -21.85 2.44 9.78
N SER A 501 -21.19 1.45 10.41
CA SER A 501 -21.78 0.13 10.65
C SER A 501 -23.07 0.23 11.49
N GLN A 502 -23.03 1.02 12.58
CA GLN A 502 -24.20 1.23 13.45
C GLN A 502 -25.35 1.95 12.73
N LEU A 503 -25.06 3.00 11.95
CA LEU A 503 -26.08 3.73 11.19
C LEU A 503 -26.74 2.83 10.13
N THR A 504 -25.94 1.99 9.47
CA THR A 504 -26.42 1.02 8.49
C THR A 504 -27.30 -0.05 9.14
N ALA A 505 -26.90 -0.56 10.31
CA ALA A 505 -27.67 -1.55 11.06
C ALA A 505 -29.08 -1.04 11.39
N LYS A 506 -29.21 0.23 11.83
CA LYS A 506 -30.51 0.85 12.11
C LYS A 506 -31.43 0.88 10.89
N GLN A 507 -30.92 1.35 9.75
CA GLN A 507 -31.70 1.42 8.50
C GLN A 507 -32.11 0.03 8.00
N LEU A 508 -31.19 -0.95 8.09
CA LEU A 508 -31.51 -2.33 7.73
C LEU A 508 -32.56 -2.91 8.67
N ALA A 509 -32.46 -2.70 9.98
CA ALA A 509 -33.43 -3.20 10.94
C ALA A 509 -34.85 -2.65 10.67
N GLU A 510 -34.98 -1.36 10.34
CA GLU A 510 -36.24 -0.75 9.93
C GLU A 510 -36.81 -1.41 8.67
N LYS A 511 -35.98 -1.56 7.63
CA LYS A 511 -36.37 -2.19 6.36
C LYS A 511 -36.79 -3.65 6.55
N ILE A 512 -36.06 -4.41 7.37
CA ILE A 512 -36.33 -5.82 7.66
C ILE A 512 -37.65 -5.97 8.43
N ARG A 513 -37.90 -5.11 9.41
CA ARG A 513 -39.18 -5.12 10.16
C ARG A 513 -40.37 -4.77 9.27
N ALA A 514 -40.18 -3.89 8.28
CA ALA A 514 -41.21 -3.48 7.34
C ALA A 514 -41.56 -4.55 6.28
N GLN A 515 -40.76 -5.61 6.13
CA GLN A 515 -41.06 -6.74 5.25
C GLN A 515 -41.95 -7.82 5.89
N LYS A 516 -42.37 -7.63 7.16
CA LYS A 516 -43.42 -8.44 7.80
C LYS A 516 -44.78 -8.13 7.20
#